data_AF-A0A3P8X399-F1
#
_entry.id   AF-A0A3P8X399-F1
#
_cell.length_a   1.000
_cell.length_b   1.000
_cell.length_c   1.000
_cell.angle_alpha   90.00
_cell.angle_beta   90.00
_cell.angle_gamma   90.00
#
_symmetry.space_group_name_H-M   'P 1'
#
loop_
_entity.id
_entity.type
_entity.pdbx_description
1 polymer ?
#
loop_
_entity_poly.entity_id
_entity_poly.type
_entity_poly.pdbx_seq_one_letter_code
_entity_poly.pdbx_strand_id
1 'polypeptide(L)'
;MGRVLVTLVALLLLEISQPGSATGSHDVASAVCWTQWFNRDDPSGSGDWETLADLCREYPGEVCHNPLQIQIKTVSGGSMDSTGDRIHAADTTTGLVCKNTEQERGLCSDYMVRFQCPDSFCIDREFTCWTTWFNRDDPSGLGDWETVTDLCRENPGQICQDPIEIQVKTTSGASMDSTGDVIFVANTNSGFVCRNADQESGTCEDYTVRFKCPISFCVNNDAICWTPWFNRDDPNGSGDWETLTELKKQNLGKICDSPLQIEVQTTSGDSMDSTGDTIDVADVHTGFVCKNSEQTSGKCQDYEVRFQCPNSYCITTESTCWTNWFNRDDPSGTGDWETFEELSDENRGKICSSPFEIQVQTTSGLSVASTGDTIYAANARIGFVCKNSDQTSGKCQDYTVRFRCPDSFCPDTGPNCWTHWFDRDDPSGNGDSEMLADLRREHPGQICDSPLQIQVKTTSGDSMESTGDRIDVADATSGFACENADQDSGKCQDYTVRFQCPNSFCTTASSNCWSKWFDRDDPGGTGDWETLTELRKEKPGEICTNPLGIQVKTVSGNSMESTGDTIDV
;
A
#
# COMPACT_ATOMS: atom_id res chain seq x y z
N MET A 1 -72.53 5.21 14.95
CA MET A 1 -71.14 4.73 14.97
C MET A 1 -71.07 3.53 14.03
N GLY A 2 -70.50 3.53 12.84
CA GLY A 2 -69.82 4.48 11.97
C GLY A 2 -69.35 3.63 10.78
N ARG A 3 -69.95 3.81 9.60
CA ARG A 3 -69.51 3.25 8.31
C ARG A 3 -69.54 4.39 7.31
N VAL A 4 -68.49 4.49 6.51
CA VAL A 4 -68.47 4.64 5.03
C VAL A 4 -67.14 5.29 4.62
N LEU A 5 -66.44 4.60 3.71
CA LEU A 5 -65.29 5.05 2.91
C LEU A 5 -65.63 6.30 2.08
N VAL A 6 -64.67 7.23 1.92
CA VAL A 6 -64.39 7.89 0.63
C VAL A 6 -62.87 8.16 0.51
N THR A 7 -62.38 7.90 -0.69
CA THR A 7 -60.99 7.84 -1.17
C THR A 7 -60.45 9.19 -1.67
N LEU A 8 -59.11 9.27 -1.77
CA LEU A 8 -58.26 10.12 -2.64
C LEU A 8 -58.20 11.64 -2.38
N VAL A 9 -56.97 12.16 -2.27
CA VAL A 9 -56.30 13.01 -3.29
C VAL A 9 -54.88 13.31 -2.79
N ALA A 10 -53.88 12.96 -3.61
CA ALA A 10 -52.52 13.48 -3.52
C ALA A 10 -52.47 14.89 -4.13
N LEU A 11 -51.68 15.81 -3.57
CA LEU A 11 -51.02 16.85 -4.35
C LEU A 11 -49.86 17.50 -3.56
N LEU A 12 -48.71 17.54 -4.23
CA LEU A 12 -47.48 18.29 -3.97
C LEU A 12 -47.71 19.80 -3.73
N LEU A 13 -46.76 20.45 -3.04
CA LEU A 13 -46.07 21.73 -3.35
C LEU A 13 -45.01 21.96 -2.23
N LEU A 14 -43.69 21.88 -2.47
CA LEU A 14 -42.73 22.98 -2.78
C LEU A 14 -42.90 24.18 -1.82
N GLU A 15 -41.90 24.82 -1.20
CA GLU A 15 -40.43 24.87 -1.26
C GLU A 15 -40.01 25.69 -0.01
N ILE A 16 -38.73 25.68 0.39
CA ILE A 16 -37.88 26.88 0.54
C ILE A 16 -36.57 26.53 1.28
N SER A 17 -35.51 26.97 0.63
CA SER A 17 -34.08 26.98 0.87
C SER A 17 -33.61 27.65 2.17
N GLN A 18 -32.58 27.10 2.84
CA GLN A 18 -31.19 27.60 2.90
C GLN A 18 -30.39 27.08 4.12
N PRO A 19 -29.04 27.09 4.06
CA PRO A 19 -28.17 26.19 4.83
C PRO A 19 -27.64 26.81 6.13
N GLY A 20 -27.45 25.97 7.14
CA GLY A 20 -26.83 26.33 8.42
C GLY A 20 -25.94 25.19 8.92
N SER A 21 -24.68 25.53 9.15
CA SER A 21 -23.60 24.70 9.71
C SER A 21 -23.90 24.21 11.13
N ALA A 22 -23.57 22.95 11.45
CA ALA A 22 -22.83 22.54 12.67
C ALA A 22 -22.72 21.00 12.81
N THR A 23 -21.46 20.55 12.86
CA THR A 23 -20.89 19.54 13.80
C THR A 23 -21.48 18.13 13.93
N GLY A 24 -20.68 17.14 13.51
CA GLY A 24 -20.31 15.99 14.35
C GLY A 24 -21.20 14.73 14.33
N SER A 25 -20.88 13.77 13.46
CA SER A 25 -20.40 12.40 13.78
C SER A 25 -20.46 11.54 12.52
N HIS A 26 -19.30 11.15 11.97
CA HIS A 26 -19.26 10.10 10.96
C HIS A 26 -19.41 8.75 11.70
N ASP A 27 -20.65 8.29 11.86
CA ASP A 27 -20.92 6.88 12.09
C ASP A 27 -20.67 6.15 10.77
N VAL A 28 -19.59 5.36 10.74
CA VAL A 28 -19.35 4.38 9.68
C VAL A 28 -20.36 3.25 9.90
N ALA A 29 -21.41 3.18 9.09
CA ALA A 29 -22.32 2.05 9.09
C ALA A 29 -21.53 0.77 8.74
N SER A 30 -21.44 -0.17 9.68
CA SER A 30 -20.85 -1.49 9.43
C SER A 30 -21.63 -2.20 8.33
N ALA A 31 -20.97 -2.54 7.22
CA ALA A 31 -21.57 -3.35 6.18
C ALA A 31 -21.89 -4.78 6.70
N VAL A 32 -22.91 -5.42 6.14
CA VAL A 32 -23.48 -6.71 6.59
C VAL A 32 -24.07 -7.46 5.40
N CYS A 33 -24.05 -8.79 5.40
CA CYS A 33 -24.74 -9.61 4.40
C CYS A 33 -25.64 -10.69 5.00
N TRP A 34 -26.49 -11.29 4.18
CA TRP A 34 -27.32 -12.43 4.55
C TRP A 34 -26.77 -13.73 3.97
N THR A 35 -26.75 -14.80 4.76
CA THR A 35 -26.51 -16.15 4.26
C THR A 35 -27.62 -16.61 3.31
N GLN A 36 -27.37 -17.71 2.59
CA GLN A 36 -28.44 -18.51 2.01
C GLN A 36 -29.39 -19.04 3.10
N TRP A 37 -30.52 -19.58 2.67
CA TRP A 37 -31.45 -20.21 3.58
C TRP A 37 -31.07 -21.68 3.82
N PHE A 38 -31.17 -22.10 5.08
CA PHE A 38 -30.93 -23.46 5.54
C PHE A 38 -32.25 -24.08 6.01
N ASN A 39 -32.44 -25.35 5.63
CA ASN A 39 -33.55 -26.19 6.02
C ASN A 39 -32.99 -27.60 6.22
N ARG A 40 -32.47 -27.86 7.41
CA ARG A 40 -31.67 -29.02 7.77
C ARG A 40 -32.50 -30.10 8.44
N ASP A 41 -33.56 -29.74 9.15
CA ASP A 41 -34.52 -30.65 9.75
C ASP A 41 -35.90 -30.46 9.12
N ASP A 42 -36.83 -31.37 9.43
CA ASP A 42 -38.24 -31.19 9.10
C ASP A 42 -39.09 -31.44 10.35
N PRO A 43 -40.40 -31.16 10.36
CA PRO A 43 -41.23 -31.33 11.56
C PRO A 43 -41.43 -32.78 12.00
N SER A 44 -40.84 -33.78 11.33
CA SER A 44 -40.97 -35.17 11.71
C SER A 44 -40.25 -35.48 13.03
N GLY A 45 -40.65 -36.56 13.69
CA GLY A 45 -40.09 -36.91 14.99
C GLY A 45 -40.41 -35.89 16.08
N SER A 46 -39.39 -35.17 16.57
CA SER A 46 -39.48 -34.41 17.82
C SER A 46 -39.86 -32.93 17.66
N GLY A 47 -39.83 -32.41 16.45
CA GLY A 47 -39.98 -30.99 16.15
C GLY A 47 -39.17 -30.63 14.91
N ASP A 48 -39.03 -29.34 14.66
CA ASP A 48 -38.21 -28.78 13.60
C ASP A 48 -37.05 -27.97 14.22
N TRP A 49 -35.82 -28.31 13.85
CA TRP A 49 -34.58 -27.91 14.54
C TRP A 49 -33.52 -27.38 13.57
N GLU A 50 -33.53 -26.06 13.38
CA GLU A 50 -32.50 -25.32 12.65
C GLU A 50 -31.52 -24.67 13.62
N THR A 51 -30.83 -25.49 14.43
CA THR A 51 -29.92 -24.97 15.45
C THR A 51 -28.63 -24.44 14.83
N LEU A 52 -28.11 -23.31 15.32
CA LEU A 52 -26.87 -22.73 14.79
C LEU A 52 -25.71 -23.72 14.89
N ALA A 53 -25.60 -24.46 16.00
CA ALA A 53 -24.51 -25.42 16.21
C ALA A 53 -24.56 -26.61 15.24
N ASP A 54 -25.75 -27.09 14.87
CA ASP A 54 -25.89 -28.17 13.89
C ASP A 54 -25.65 -27.65 12.47
N LEU A 55 -26.15 -26.44 12.16
CA LEU A 55 -25.91 -25.79 10.87
C LEU A 55 -24.43 -25.50 10.62
N CYS A 56 -23.69 -24.98 11.60
CA CYS A 56 -22.24 -24.78 11.48
C CYS A 56 -21.47 -26.11 11.32
N ARG A 57 -22.00 -27.22 11.85
CA ARG A 57 -21.37 -28.55 11.73
C ARG A 57 -21.63 -29.19 10.37
N GLU A 58 -22.85 -29.07 9.87
CA GLU A 58 -23.29 -29.67 8.61
C GLU A 58 -22.89 -28.82 7.40
N TYR A 59 -22.81 -27.50 7.57
CA TYR A 59 -22.36 -26.54 6.56
C TYR A 59 -21.18 -25.70 7.09
N PRO A 60 -19.98 -26.27 7.23
CA PRO A 60 -18.80 -25.55 7.72
C PRO A 60 -18.47 -24.34 6.83
N GLY A 61 -18.26 -23.16 7.44
CA GLY A 61 -17.97 -21.92 6.73
C GLY A 61 -19.18 -21.28 6.03
N GLU A 62 -20.33 -21.95 6.02
CA GLU A 62 -21.54 -21.46 5.36
C GLU A 62 -22.41 -20.57 6.27
N VAL A 63 -22.17 -20.61 7.59
CA VAL A 63 -22.81 -19.75 8.60
C VAL A 63 -21.75 -19.16 9.54
N CYS A 64 -21.85 -17.87 9.85
CA CYS A 64 -20.93 -17.23 10.80
C CYS A 64 -21.20 -17.72 12.23
N HIS A 65 -20.15 -17.91 13.03
CA HIS A 65 -20.28 -18.35 14.42
C HIS A 65 -21.02 -17.36 15.32
N ASN A 66 -20.99 -16.07 14.98
CA ASN A 66 -21.67 -15.01 15.73
C ASN A 66 -22.60 -14.18 14.82
N PRO A 67 -23.80 -14.69 14.48
CA PRO A 67 -24.75 -13.96 13.67
C PRO A 67 -25.27 -12.69 14.35
N LEU A 68 -25.46 -11.65 13.54
CA LEU A 68 -26.03 -10.37 13.97
C LEU A 68 -27.55 -10.40 14.01
N GLN A 69 -28.17 -11.11 13.06
CA GLN A 69 -29.63 -11.29 13.00
C GLN A 69 -29.98 -12.69 12.47
N ILE A 70 -31.19 -13.13 12.75
CA ILE A 70 -31.79 -14.35 12.18
C ILE A 70 -33.11 -13.99 11.49
N GLN A 71 -33.34 -14.59 10.32
CA GLN A 71 -34.62 -14.57 9.64
C GLN A 71 -35.16 -15.99 9.55
N ILE A 72 -36.46 -16.12 9.81
CA ILE A 72 -37.18 -17.39 9.86
C ILE A 72 -38.42 -17.24 9.00
N LYS A 73 -38.71 -18.25 8.19
CA LYS A 73 -39.97 -18.39 7.46
C LYS A 73 -40.32 -19.85 7.31
N THR A 74 -41.57 -20.16 7.00
CA THR A 74 -41.90 -21.53 6.59
C THR A 74 -41.28 -21.83 5.23
N VAL A 75 -41.04 -23.10 4.92
CA VAL A 75 -40.59 -23.54 3.59
C VAL A 75 -41.54 -23.09 2.48
N SER A 76 -42.84 -22.97 2.80
CA SER A 76 -43.88 -22.42 1.91
C SER A 76 -43.88 -20.89 1.77
N GLY A 77 -42.97 -20.18 2.46
CA GLY A 77 -42.79 -18.73 2.38
C GLY A 77 -43.66 -17.90 3.33
N GLY A 78 -44.36 -18.53 4.28
CA GLY A 78 -45.16 -17.87 5.31
C GLY A 78 -44.32 -17.29 6.45
N SER A 79 -44.83 -16.26 7.11
CA SER A 79 -44.22 -15.71 8.33
C SER A 79 -44.44 -16.64 9.53
N MET A 80 -43.46 -16.73 10.42
CA MET A 80 -43.55 -17.47 11.68
C MET A 80 -44.77 -17.05 12.52
N ASP A 81 -45.09 -15.75 12.57
CA ASP A 81 -46.24 -15.25 13.36
C ASP A 81 -47.60 -15.76 12.83
N SER A 82 -47.65 -16.18 11.56
CA SER A 82 -48.89 -16.61 10.90
C SER A 82 -49.23 -18.08 11.09
N THR A 83 -48.29 -18.90 11.59
CA THR A 83 -48.48 -20.34 11.79
C THR A 83 -49.28 -20.64 13.05
N GLY A 84 -49.09 -19.82 14.09
CA GLY A 84 -49.62 -20.04 15.43
C GLY A 84 -48.85 -21.09 16.24
N ASP A 85 -47.66 -21.48 15.78
CA ASP A 85 -46.79 -22.41 16.50
C ASP A 85 -46.14 -21.74 17.72
N ARG A 86 -45.96 -22.51 18.78
CA ARG A 86 -45.20 -22.11 19.95
C ARG A 86 -43.72 -22.41 19.74
N ILE A 87 -42.95 -21.37 19.47
CA ILE A 87 -41.52 -21.48 19.22
C ILE A 87 -40.73 -21.53 20.53
N HIS A 88 -39.88 -22.54 20.66
CA HIS A 88 -39.08 -22.77 21.87
C HIS A 88 -37.87 -21.83 21.93
N ALA A 89 -37.18 -21.64 20.80
CA ALA A 89 -36.08 -20.69 20.64
C ALA A 89 -36.04 -20.15 19.20
N ALA A 90 -35.71 -18.87 19.05
CA ALA A 90 -35.59 -18.16 17.77
C ALA A 90 -34.67 -16.95 17.95
N ASP A 91 -33.37 -17.20 17.99
CA ASP A 91 -32.35 -16.20 18.25
C ASP A 91 -31.02 -16.55 17.56
N THR A 92 -30.09 -15.60 17.55
CA THR A 92 -28.81 -15.75 16.84
C THR A 92 -27.79 -16.64 17.55
N THR A 93 -28.05 -17.07 18.79
CA THR A 93 -27.15 -17.97 19.53
C THR A 93 -27.60 -19.42 19.39
N THR A 94 -28.90 -19.65 19.43
CA THR A 94 -29.50 -20.98 19.38
C THR A 94 -29.87 -21.40 17.96
N GLY A 95 -30.28 -20.47 17.09
CA GLY A 95 -30.98 -20.77 15.85
C GLY A 95 -32.50 -20.84 16.07
N LEU A 96 -33.19 -21.73 15.36
CA LEU A 96 -34.61 -22.01 15.56
C LEU A 96 -34.80 -23.39 16.19
N VAL A 97 -35.69 -23.44 17.20
CA VAL A 97 -36.19 -24.69 17.77
C VAL A 97 -37.71 -24.60 17.89
N CYS A 98 -38.42 -25.46 17.16
CA CYS A 98 -39.83 -25.74 17.36
C CYS A 98 -40.00 -27.19 17.83
N LYS A 99 -40.68 -27.42 18.95
CA LYS A 99 -40.91 -28.78 19.49
C LYS A 99 -42.33 -29.23 19.26
N ASN A 100 -42.53 -30.42 18.68
CA ASN A 100 -43.86 -31.00 18.45
C ASN A 100 -44.67 -31.14 19.75
N THR A 101 -43.99 -31.44 20.86
CA THR A 101 -44.62 -31.59 22.19
C THR A 101 -45.17 -30.29 22.78
N GLU A 102 -44.77 -29.13 22.24
CA GLU A 102 -45.21 -27.81 22.68
C GLU A 102 -46.35 -27.25 21.81
N GLN A 103 -46.77 -27.97 20.75
CA GLN A 103 -47.80 -27.53 19.82
C GLN A 103 -49.18 -28.08 20.17
N GLU A 104 -50.20 -27.22 20.16
CA GLU A 104 -51.60 -27.64 20.34
C GLU A 104 -52.09 -28.58 19.23
N ARG A 105 -51.55 -28.42 18.01
CA ARG A 105 -51.86 -29.26 16.85
C ARG A 105 -50.95 -30.48 16.73
N GLY A 106 -49.99 -30.64 17.64
CA GLY A 106 -49.09 -31.79 17.74
C GLY A 106 -47.93 -31.86 16.75
N LEU A 107 -47.86 -30.95 15.78
CA LEU A 107 -46.75 -30.82 14.84
C LEU A 107 -46.38 -29.35 14.63
N CYS A 108 -45.08 -29.09 14.53
CA CYS A 108 -44.55 -27.82 14.06
C CYS A 108 -44.83 -27.63 12.56
N SER A 109 -44.86 -26.38 12.12
CA SER A 109 -44.67 -26.05 10.70
C SER A 109 -43.22 -26.31 10.31
N ASP A 110 -43.00 -26.49 9.01
CA ASP A 110 -41.68 -26.70 8.39
C ASP A 110 -41.02 -25.34 8.11
N TYR A 111 -39.92 -25.04 8.79
CA TYR A 111 -39.24 -23.76 8.80
C TYR A 111 -37.84 -23.84 8.18
N MET A 112 -37.40 -22.70 7.67
CA MET A 112 -36.04 -22.50 7.18
C MET A 112 -35.50 -21.20 7.75
N VAL A 113 -34.20 -21.15 8.01
CA VAL A 113 -33.52 -20.00 8.62
C VAL A 113 -32.43 -19.43 7.74
N ARG A 114 -32.15 -18.14 7.88
CA ARG A 114 -30.90 -17.54 7.39
C ARG A 114 -30.39 -16.51 8.38
N PHE A 115 -29.11 -16.25 8.33
CA PHE A 115 -28.42 -15.40 9.29
C PHE A 115 -27.87 -14.16 8.61
N GLN A 116 -27.92 -13.02 9.29
CA GLN A 116 -27.16 -11.84 8.90
C GLN A 116 -25.81 -11.91 9.57
N CYS A 117 -24.76 -11.87 8.76
CA CYS A 117 -23.38 -11.92 9.22
C CYS A 117 -22.70 -10.55 8.99
N PRO A 118 -21.64 -10.23 9.76
CA PRO A 118 -20.79 -9.09 9.46
C PRO A 118 -20.22 -9.17 8.04
N ASP A 119 -19.98 -8.04 7.37
CA ASP A 119 -19.46 -8.03 5.99
C ASP A 119 -18.19 -8.84 5.81
N SER A 120 -17.33 -8.88 6.84
CA SER A 120 -16.10 -9.67 6.83
C SER A 120 -16.37 -11.15 6.52
N PHE A 121 -17.42 -11.74 7.09
CA PHE A 121 -17.81 -13.12 6.80
C PHE A 121 -18.22 -13.35 5.34
N CYS A 122 -18.72 -12.29 4.69
CA CYS A 122 -19.35 -12.36 3.38
C CYS A 122 -18.36 -12.04 2.25
N ILE A 123 -17.40 -11.18 2.51
CA ILE A 123 -16.28 -10.87 1.61
C ILE A 123 -15.25 -12.01 1.62
N ASP A 124 -15.06 -12.68 2.76
CA ASP A 124 -13.98 -13.67 2.97
C ASP A 124 -14.17 -15.04 2.29
N ARG A 125 -15.25 -15.28 1.52
CA ARG A 125 -15.45 -16.57 0.83
C ARG A 125 -14.80 -16.69 -0.54
N GLU A 126 -14.40 -15.57 -1.10
CA GLU A 126 -13.72 -15.52 -2.39
C GLU A 126 -12.19 -15.32 -2.21
N PHE A 127 -11.74 -14.94 -1.00
CA PHE A 127 -10.36 -14.55 -0.71
C PHE A 127 -9.84 -15.20 0.58
N THR A 128 -8.83 -16.07 0.43
CA THR A 128 -8.30 -16.91 1.52
C THR A 128 -6.78 -16.99 1.43
N CYS A 129 -6.10 -17.25 2.55
CA CYS A 129 -4.67 -17.56 2.55
C CYS A 129 -4.39 -18.87 3.29
N TRP A 130 -3.25 -19.49 3.00
CA TRP A 130 -2.76 -20.64 3.78
C TRP A 130 -1.82 -20.19 4.90
N THR A 131 -1.97 -20.76 6.08
CA THR A 131 -0.96 -20.66 7.13
C THR A 131 0.34 -21.36 6.71
N THR A 132 1.39 -21.16 7.51
CA THR A 132 2.57 -22.05 7.48
C THR A 132 2.16 -23.50 7.81
N TRP A 133 3.07 -24.42 7.51
CA TRP A 133 2.96 -25.81 7.94
C TRP A 133 3.30 -25.94 9.43
N PHE A 134 2.52 -26.73 10.15
CA PHE A 134 2.70 -27.06 11.56
C PHE A 134 2.92 -28.57 11.70
N ASN A 135 3.89 -28.95 12.51
CA ASN A 135 4.17 -30.32 12.92
C ASN A 135 4.63 -30.21 14.38
N ARG A 136 3.84 -30.79 15.26
CA ARG A 136 3.96 -30.68 16.71
C ARG A 136 4.19 -32.04 17.34
N ASP A 137 3.64 -33.10 16.76
CA ASP A 137 3.82 -34.47 17.23
C ASP A 137 4.54 -35.28 16.15
N ASP A 138 5.11 -36.41 16.57
CA ASP A 138 5.69 -37.39 15.66
C ASP A 138 4.96 -38.72 15.87
N PRO A 139 5.08 -39.71 14.98
CA PRO A 139 4.32 -40.96 15.10
C PRO A 139 4.81 -41.87 16.25
N SER A 140 5.72 -41.41 17.12
CA SER A 140 6.16 -42.20 18.27
C SER A 140 5.06 -42.34 19.32
N GLY A 141 5.08 -43.44 20.07
CA GLY A 141 4.06 -43.70 21.07
C GLY A 141 2.70 -44.10 20.47
N LEU A 142 1.68 -43.24 20.60
CA LEU A 142 0.29 -43.59 20.29
C LEU A 142 -0.17 -43.24 18.87
N GLY A 143 0.64 -42.51 18.12
CA GLY A 143 0.32 -42.01 16.78
C GLY A 143 0.79 -40.58 16.61
N ASP A 144 0.34 -39.93 15.56
CA ASP A 144 0.68 -38.56 15.20
C ASP A 144 -0.55 -37.63 15.40
N TRP A 145 -0.35 -36.53 16.14
CA TRP A 145 -1.42 -35.68 16.68
C TRP A 145 -1.16 -34.19 16.44
N GLU A 146 -1.81 -33.67 15.40
CA GLU A 146 -1.79 -32.26 15.01
C GLU A 146 -3.12 -31.59 15.35
N THR A 147 -3.48 -31.61 16.64
CA THR A 147 -4.78 -31.08 17.09
C THR A 147 -4.80 -29.56 17.04
N VAL A 148 -5.89 -28.96 16.55
CA VAL A 148 -6.02 -27.49 16.47
C VAL A 148 -5.86 -26.85 17.85
N THR A 149 -6.36 -27.49 18.91
CA THR A 149 -6.27 -26.96 20.27
C THR A 149 -4.82 -26.87 20.76
N ASP A 150 -4.01 -27.90 20.50
CA ASP A 150 -2.60 -27.89 20.91
C ASP A 150 -1.77 -26.99 20.01
N LEU A 151 -2.03 -27.00 18.70
CA LEU A 151 -1.37 -26.13 17.74
C LEU A 151 -1.61 -24.64 18.01
N CYS A 152 -2.84 -24.23 18.32
CA CYS A 152 -3.16 -22.85 18.70
C CYS A 152 -2.52 -22.44 20.04
N ARG A 153 -2.32 -23.39 20.96
CA ARG A 153 -1.66 -23.13 22.26
C ARG A 153 -0.16 -22.91 22.08
N GLU A 154 0.48 -23.70 21.23
CA GLU A 154 1.91 -23.61 20.95
C GLU A 154 2.24 -22.50 19.95
N ASN A 155 1.28 -22.11 19.10
CA ASN A 155 1.42 -21.05 18.09
C ASN A 155 0.34 -19.96 18.25
N PRO A 156 0.34 -19.15 19.33
CA PRO A 156 -0.69 -18.15 19.57
C PRO A 156 -0.79 -17.14 18.42
N GLY A 157 -1.99 -17.00 17.85
CA GLY A 157 -2.28 -16.04 16.79
C GLY A 157 -1.77 -16.41 15.39
N GLN A 158 -1.24 -17.64 15.19
CA GLN A 158 -0.77 -18.10 13.88
C GLN A 158 -1.78 -18.97 13.11
N ILE A 159 -2.88 -19.34 13.77
CA ILE A 159 -3.99 -20.07 13.16
C ILE A 159 -5.28 -19.28 13.42
N CYS A 160 -6.09 -19.07 12.39
CA CYS A 160 -7.38 -18.40 12.52
C CYS A 160 -8.28 -19.15 13.47
N GLN A 161 -9.16 -18.40 14.14
CA GLN A 161 -10.16 -19.00 15.03
C GLN A 161 -11.05 -19.99 14.27
N ASP A 162 -11.39 -19.67 13.02
CA ASP A 162 -12.28 -20.47 12.18
C ASP A 162 -11.63 -20.80 10.83
N PRO A 163 -10.80 -21.86 10.74
CA PRO A 163 -10.22 -22.29 9.47
C PRO A 163 -11.27 -22.82 8.49
N ILE A 164 -11.09 -22.45 7.23
CA ILE A 164 -11.96 -22.81 6.10
C ILE A 164 -11.62 -24.21 5.59
N GLU A 165 -10.33 -24.53 5.50
CA GLU A 165 -9.83 -25.80 4.96
C GLU A 165 -8.59 -26.26 5.75
N ILE A 166 -8.36 -27.57 5.82
CA ILE A 166 -7.12 -28.14 6.35
C ILE A 166 -6.44 -28.93 5.23
N GLN A 167 -5.14 -28.69 5.06
CA GLN A 167 -4.30 -29.51 4.19
C GLN A 167 -3.33 -30.30 5.04
N VAL A 168 -3.15 -31.58 4.67
CA VAL A 168 -2.28 -32.52 5.38
C VAL A 168 -1.37 -33.21 4.38
N LYS A 169 -0.10 -33.36 4.74
CA LYS A 169 0.88 -34.15 3.99
C LYS A 169 1.88 -34.77 4.96
N THR A 170 2.63 -35.77 4.51
CA THR A 170 3.77 -36.27 5.29
C THR A 170 4.89 -35.25 5.33
N THR A 171 5.80 -35.35 6.31
CA THR A 171 7.01 -34.50 6.36
C THR A 171 7.93 -34.72 5.16
N SER A 172 7.81 -35.85 4.48
CA SER A 172 8.45 -36.15 3.17
C SER A 172 7.70 -35.59 1.96
N GLY A 173 6.51 -35.00 2.13
CA GLY A 173 5.75 -34.31 1.11
C GLY A 173 4.69 -35.13 0.38
N ALA A 174 4.45 -36.39 0.79
CA ALA A 174 3.43 -37.25 0.20
C ALA A 174 2.01 -36.84 0.65
N SER A 175 1.03 -36.98 -0.24
CA SER A 175 -0.37 -36.73 0.12
C SER A 175 -0.93 -37.84 1.00
N MET A 176 -1.88 -37.50 1.87
CA MET A 176 -2.56 -38.45 2.77
C MET A 176 -3.06 -39.69 2.03
N ASP A 177 -3.75 -39.52 0.90
CA ASP A 177 -4.34 -40.61 0.12
C ASP A 177 -3.31 -41.59 -0.45
N SER A 178 -2.03 -41.19 -0.55
CA SER A 178 -0.96 -42.02 -1.10
C SER A 178 -0.25 -42.89 -0.05
N THR A 179 -0.49 -42.64 1.23
CA THR A 179 0.21 -43.33 2.34
C THR A 179 -0.39 -44.69 2.69
N GLY A 180 -1.71 -44.83 2.57
CA GLY A 180 -2.44 -46.03 2.98
C GLY A 180 -2.78 -46.08 4.47
N ASP A 181 -2.46 -45.03 5.24
CA ASP A 181 -2.79 -44.93 6.66
C ASP A 181 -4.29 -44.71 6.88
N VAL A 182 -4.80 -45.32 7.95
CA VAL A 182 -6.17 -45.14 8.43
C VAL A 182 -6.23 -43.89 9.32
N ILE A 183 -6.79 -42.81 8.78
CA ILE A 183 -6.86 -41.52 9.47
C ILE A 183 -8.09 -41.45 10.37
N PHE A 184 -7.87 -41.12 11.65
CA PHE A 184 -8.95 -41.02 12.63
C PHE A 184 -9.76 -39.73 12.48
N VAL A 185 -9.08 -38.59 12.28
CA VAL A 185 -9.73 -37.31 11.99
C VAL A 185 -8.82 -36.41 11.16
N ALA A 186 -9.40 -35.66 10.23
CA ALA A 186 -8.75 -34.61 9.45
C ALA A 186 -9.79 -33.54 9.10
N ASN A 187 -9.96 -32.53 9.96
CA ASN A 187 -10.88 -31.41 9.71
C ASN A 187 -10.43 -30.15 10.46
N THR A 188 -11.02 -29.01 10.11
CA THR A 188 -10.64 -27.69 10.65
C THR A 188 -10.99 -27.49 12.13
N ASN A 189 -11.90 -28.28 12.69
CA ASN A 189 -12.32 -28.17 14.10
C ASN A 189 -11.42 -28.97 15.05
N SER A 190 -11.00 -30.16 14.61
CA SER A 190 -10.21 -31.09 15.44
C SER A 190 -8.72 -31.02 15.11
N GLY A 191 -8.36 -30.64 13.88
CA GLY A 191 -7.02 -30.80 13.32
C GLY A 191 -6.87 -32.15 12.64
N PHE A 192 -5.71 -32.77 12.83
CA PHE A 192 -5.40 -34.09 12.29
C PHE A 192 -4.98 -35.06 13.39
N VAL A 193 -5.44 -36.31 13.29
CA VAL A 193 -5.01 -37.41 14.17
C VAL A 193 -4.89 -38.68 13.35
N CYS A 194 -3.70 -39.27 13.39
CA CYS A 194 -3.44 -40.65 13.02
C CYS A 194 -3.08 -41.45 14.28
N ARG A 195 -3.68 -42.63 14.48
CA ARG A 195 -3.39 -43.47 15.65
C ARG A 195 -2.66 -44.73 15.22
N ASN A 196 -1.55 -45.05 15.88
CA ASN A 196 -0.76 -46.26 15.61
C ASN A 196 -1.60 -47.54 15.75
N ALA A 197 -2.59 -47.54 16.65
CA ALA A 197 -3.48 -48.67 16.89
C ALA A 197 -4.43 -48.99 15.72
N ASP A 198 -4.67 -48.04 14.82
CA ASP A 198 -5.53 -48.21 13.66
C ASP A 198 -4.76 -48.69 12.42
N GLN A 199 -3.42 -48.70 12.47
CA GLN A 199 -2.57 -49.01 11.31
C GLN A 199 -2.23 -50.49 11.24
N GLU A 200 -2.35 -51.10 10.06
CA GLU A 200 -1.87 -52.48 9.83
C GLU A 200 -0.34 -52.59 9.95
N SER A 201 0.39 -51.54 9.58
CA SER A 201 1.84 -51.39 9.76
C SER A 201 2.26 -51.27 11.23
N GLY A 202 1.32 -50.90 12.11
CA GLY A 202 1.55 -50.62 13.53
C GLY A 202 2.14 -49.24 13.82
N THR A 203 2.36 -48.39 12.81
CA THR A 203 2.84 -47.01 12.98
C THR A 203 2.23 -46.12 11.90
N CYS A 204 1.87 -44.90 12.27
CA CYS A 204 1.55 -43.84 11.33
C CYS A 204 2.83 -43.34 10.62
N GLU A 205 2.66 -42.76 9.44
CA GLU A 205 3.61 -41.81 8.88
C GLU A 205 3.63 -40.51 9.72
N ASP A 206 4.67 -39.71 9.52
CA ASP A 206 4.86 -38.42 10.19
C ASP A 206 4.23 -37.31 9.34
N TYR A 207 3.19 -36.63 9.84
CA TYR A 207 2.40 -35.66 9.10
C TYR A 207 2.63 -34.22 9.57
N THR A 208 2.28 -33.30 8.68
CA THR A 208 2.22 -31.87 8.95
C THR A 208 0.94 -31.32 8.38
N VAL A 209 0.39 -30.30 9.04
CA VAL A 209 -0.87 -29.66 8.66
C VAL A 209 -0.70 -28.17 8.41
N ARG A 210 -1.54 -27.62 7.54
CA ARG A 210 -1.76 -26.18 7.44
C ARG A 210 -3.23 -25.88 7.23
N PHE A 211 -3.61 -24.65 7.54
CA PHE A 211 -4.99 -24.22 7.57
C PHE A 211 -5.20 -23.11 6.55
N LYS A 212 -6.32 -23.17 5.84
CA LYS A 212 -6.77 -22.08 4.99
C LYS A 212 -7.61 -21.15 5.84
N CYS A 213 -7.20 -19.91 5.93
CA CYS A 213 -7.84 -18.89 6.74
C CYS A 213 -8.48 -17.81 5.87
N PRO A 214 -9.51 -17.13 6.39
CA PRO A 214 -10.00 -15.88 5.81
C PRO A 214 -8.85 -14.90 5.62
N ILE A 215 -8.88 -14.11 4.54
CA ILE A 215 -7.81 -13.13 4.29
C ILE A 215 -7.68 -12.15 5.46
N SER A 216 -8.79 -11.79 6.11
CA SER A 216 -8.85 -10.95 7.33
C SER A 216 -8.02 -11.47 8.51
N PHE A 217 -7.75 -12.77 8.60
CA PHE A 217 -6.82 -13.33 9.58
C PHE A 217 -5.36 -13.12 9.18
N CYS A 218 -5.09 -13.26 7.89
CA CYS A 218 -3.74 -13.20 7.33
C CYS A 218 -3.18 -11.77 7.33
N VAL A 219 -4.07 -10.78 7.24
CA VAL A 219 -3.78 -9.35 7.34
C VAL A 219 -4.54 -8.81 8.56
N ASN A 220 -3.87 -8.71 9.71
CA ASN A 220 -4.41 -8.14 10.96
C ASN A 220 -4.90 -6.70 10.76
N ASN A 221 -6.10 -6.48 10.22
CA ASN A 221 -6.69 -5.18 9.88
C ASN A 221 -5.85 -4.24 9.00
N ASP A 222 -4.76 -4.71 8.41
CA ASP A 222 -4.10 -4.00 7.33
C ASP A 222 -4.99 -4.14 6.10
N ALA A 223 -5.39 -3.02 5.49
CA ALA A 223 -6.08 -3.02 4.21
C ALA A 223 -5.28 -3.82 3.15
N ILE A 224 -5.84 -4.06 1.97
CA ILE A 224 -5.16 -4.78 0.88
C ILE A 224 -5.18 -3.92 -0.37
N CYS A 225 -4.18 -4.08 -1.21
CA CYS A 225 -4.00 -3.25 -2.39
C CYS A 225 -3.41 -4.06 -3.54
N TRP A 226 -3.83 -3.70 -4.75
CA TRP A 226 -3.29 -4.27 -5.97
C TRP A 226 -2.05 -3.48 -6.40
N THR A 227 -0.99 -4.19 -6.80
CA THR A 227 0.10 -3.58 -7.57
C THR A 227 -0.43 -3.07 -8.91
N PRO A 228 0.33 -2.21 -9.61
CA PRO A 228 0.15 -2.04 -11.05
C PRO A 228 0.23 -3.38 -11.80
N TRP A 229 -0.26 -3.39 -13.03
CA TRP A 229 -0.05 -4.50 -13.96
C TRP A 229 1.42 -4.55 -14.40
N PHE A 230 1.94 -5.76 -14.52
CA PHE A 230 3.27 -6.07 -15.00
C PHE A 230 3.18 -7.02 -16.19
N ASN A 231 3.87 -6.65 -17.26
CA ASN A 231 4.13 -7.48 -18.42
C ASN A 231 5.64 -7.38 -18.69
N ARG A 232 6.35 -8.50 -18.54
CA ARG A 232 7.77 -8.64 -18.85
C ARG A 232 7.99 -9.33 -20.19
N ASP A 233 7.15 -10.29 -20.55
CA ASP A 233 7.45 -11.31 -21.55
C ASP A 233 6.33 -11.48 -22.57
N ASP A 234 6.55 -11.01 -23.80
CA ASP A 234 5.61 -11.28 -24.89
C ASP A 234 5.57 -12.79 -25.23
N PRO A 235 4.47 -13.31 -25.82
CA PRO A 235 4.32 -14.72 -26.20
C PRO A 235 5.24 -15.20 -27.35
N ASN A 236 6.27 -14.43 -27.70
CA ASN A 236 7.24 -14.75 -28.74
C ASN A 236 8.27 -15.77 -28.21
N GLY A 237 8.55 -16.81 -29.00
CA GLY A 237 9.48 -17.87 -28.58
C GLY A 237 8.75 -19.05 -27.95
N SER A 238 9.07 -19.39 -26.70
CA SER A 238 8.57 -20.60 -26.02
C SER A 238 7.20 -20.45 -25.35
N GLY A 239 6.73 -19.24 -25.13
CA GLY A 239 5.51 -18.96 -24.38
C GLY A 239 5.49 -17.51 -23.91
N ASP A 240 4.55 -17.22 -23.03
CA ASP A 240 4.46 -15.99 -22.24
C ASP A 240 4.77 -16.35 -20.78
N TRP A 241 5.74 -15.64 -20.20
CA TRP A 241 6.35 -15.98 -18.93
C TRP A 241 6.35 -14.80 -17.97
N GLU A 242 5.31 -14.63 -17.16
CA GLU A 242 5.24 -13.61 -16.11
C GLU A 242 5.63 -14.15 -14.72
N THR A 243 6.83 -14.71 -14.64
CA THR A 243 7.32 -15.33 -13.40
C THR A 243 7.62 -14.29 -12.31
N LEU A 244 7.17 -14.56 -11.08
CA LEU A 244 7.30 -13.65 -9.94
C LEU A 244 8.77 -13.30 -9.63
N THR A 245 9.68 -14.27 -9.75
CA THR A 245 11.12 -14.07 -9.51
C THR A 245 11.70 -13.02 -10.45
N GLU A 246 11.43 -13.12 -11.75
CA GLU A 246 11.93 -12.16 -12.74
C GLU A 246 11.21 -10.81 -12.65
N LEU A 247 9.90 -10.83 -12.36
CA LEU A 247 9.12 -9.62 -12.13
C LEU A 247 9.64 -8.81 -10.94
N LYS A 248 9.99 -9.46 -9.83
CA LYS A 248 10.61 -8.80 -8.66
C LYS A 248 11.97 -8.20 -8.99
N LYS A 249 12.80 -8.89 -9.79
CA LYS A 249 14.11 -8.37 -10.23
C LYS A 249 13.96 -7.11 -11.09
N GLN A 250 13.00 -7.11 -12.01
CA GLN A 250 12.79 -5.96 -12.89
C GLN A 250 12.05 -4.81 -12.19
N ASN A 251 11.20 -5.13 -11.22
CA ASN A 251 10.35 -4.18 -10.50
C ASN A 251 10.68 -4.15 -9.01
N LEU A 252 11.96 -3.88 -8.69
CA LEU A 252 12.47 -3.81 -7.32
C LEU A 252 11.61 -2.87 -6.47
N GLY A 253 11.16 -3.37 -5.31
CA GLY A 253 10.35 -2.59 -4.37
C GLY A 253 8.91 -2.31 -4.81
N LYS A 254 8.43 -2.88 -5.94
CA LYS A 254 7.05 -2.70 -6.43
C LYS A 254 6.15 -3.93 -6.28
N ILE A 255 6.70 -5.08 -5.89
CA ILE A 255 5.95 -6.31 -5.59
C ILE A 255 6.38 -6.83 -4.22
N CYS A 256 5.43 -7.04 -3.31
CA CYS A 256 5.71 -7.48 -1.95
C CYS A 256 6.43 -8.84 -1.91
N ASP A 257 7.18 -9.07 -0.83
CA ASP A 257 7.96 -10.30 -0.65
C ASP A 257 7.07 -11.56 -0.67
N SER A 258 5.83 -11.45 -0.18
CA SER A 258 4.86 -12.53 -0.18
C SER A 258 3.50 -12.02 -0.69
N PRO A 259 3.28 -12.07 -2.03
CA PRO A 259 1.98 -11.75 -2.62
C PRO A 259 0.86 -12.61 -2.06
N LEU A 260 -0.29 -11.99 -1.84
CA LEU A 260 -1.48 -12.63 -1.29
C LEU A 260 -2.34 -13.24 -2.39
N GLN A 261 -2.40 -12.56 -3.54
CA GLN A 261 -3.16 -12.99 -4.72
C GLN A 261 -2.41 -12.59 -6.00
N ILE A 262 -2.67 -13.32 -7.09
CA ILE A 262 -2.31 -12.95 -8.45
C ILE A 262 -3.58 -12.80 -9.27
N GLU A 263 -3.63 -11.76 -10.09
CA GLU A 263 -4.63 -11.58 -11.14
C GLU A 263 -3.91 -11.55 -12.48
N VAL A 264 -4.55 -12.15 -13.49
CA VAL A 264 -3.98 -12.31 -14.84
C VAL A 264 -5.05 -11.93 -15.85
N GLN A 265 -4.67 -11.11 -16.82
CA GLN A 265 -5.49 -10.77 -17.97
C GLN A 265 -4.61 -10.67 -19.22
N THR A 266 -5.21 -10.68 -20.41
CA THR A 266 -4.45 -10.31 -21.61
C THR A 266 -4.12 -8.82 -21.59
N THR A 267 -3.13 -8.36 -22.35
CA THR A 267 -2.85 -6.93 -22.52
C THR A 267 -4.01 -6.15 -23.16
N SER A 268 -5.01 -6.85 -23.75
CA SER A 268 -6.29 -6.29 -24.19
C SER A 268 -7.37 -6.22 -23.11
N GLY A 269 -7.12 -6.76 -21.91
CA GLY A 269 -8.04 -6.80 -20.77
C GLY A 269 -9.01 -7.99 -20.77
N ASP A 270 -8.77 -9.01 -21.59
CA ASP A 270 -9.59 -10.21 -21.62
C ASP A 270 -9.18 -11.18 -20.51
N SER A 271 -10.17 -11.81 -19.86
CA SER A 271 -9.92 -12.80 -18.81
C SER A 271 -9.27 -14.07 -19.36
N MET A 272 -8.43 -14.72 -18.56
CA MET A 272 -7.79 -16.00 -18.89
C MET A 272 -8.77 -17.04 -19.44
N ASP A 273 -9.92 -17.23 -18.79
CA ASP A 273 -10.94 -18.21 -19.17
C ASP A 273 -11.54 -17.99 -20.57
N SER A 274 -11.51 -16.75 -21.05
CA SER A 274 -12.09 -16.37 -22.34
C SER A 274 -11.17 -16.61 -23.53
N THR A 275 -9.87 -16.82 -23.29
CA THR A 275 -8.87 -16.98 -24.35
C THR A 275 -8.86 -18.38 -24.97
N GLY A 276 -9.21 -19.40 -24.18
CA GLY A 276 -9.09 -20.81 -24.56
C GLY A 276 -7.66 -21.36 -24.51
N ASP A 277 -6.70 -20.60 -23.98
CA ASP A 277 -5.33 -21.08 -23.78
C ASP A 277 -5.26 -22.08 -22.61
N THR A 278 -4.37 -23.06 -22.72
CA THR A 278 -4.02 -23.99 -21.64
C THR A 278 -2.90 -23.38 -20.80
N ILE A 279 -3.21 -23.06 -19.55
CA ILE A 279 -2.29 -22.39 -18.63
C ILE A 279 -1.51 -23.41 -17.81
N ASP A 280 -0.18 -23.27 -17.77
CA ASP A 280 0.71 -24.17 -17.02
C ASP A 280 0.74 -23.79 -15.54
N VAL A 281 0.91 -22.49 -15.24
CA VAL A 281 0.97 -21.98 -13.87
C VAL A 281 0.30 -20.60 -13.78
N ALA A 282 -0.47 -20.37 -12.72
CA ALA A 282 -1.02 -19.08 -12.34
C ALA A 282 -1.20 -19.04 -10.81
N ASP A 283 -0.13 -18.73 -10.08
CA ASP A 283 -0.13 -18.68 -8.62
C ASP A 283 0.82 -17.62 -8.06
N VAL A 284 0.68 -17.33 -6.77
CA VAL A 284 1.44 -16.26 -6.07
C VAL A 284 2.89 -16.62 -5.75
N HIS A 285 3.32 -17.86 -5.94
CA HIS A 285 4.69 -18.29 -5.66
C HIS A 285 5.53 -18.29 -6.93
N THR A 286 4.93 -18.70 -8.05
CA THR A 286 5.60 -18.82 -9.34
C THR A 286 5.34 -17.61 -10.24
N GLY A 287 4.17 -16.99 -10.16
CA GLY A 287 3.68 -16.00 -11.12
C GLY A 287 2.75 -16.64 -12.14
N PHE A 288 2.91 -16.29 -13.41
CA PHE A 288 2.14 -16.86 -14.51
C PHE A 288 3.04 -17.44 -15.62
N VAL A 289 2.62 -18.57 -16.20
CA VAL A 289 3.29 -19.24 -17.30
C VAL A 289 2.26 -19.82 -18.27
N CYS A 290 2.35 -19.40 -19.54
CA CYS A 290 1.68 -20.02 -20.66
C CYS A 290 2.73 -20.51 -21.67
N LYS A 291 2.71 -21.80 -22.04
CA LYS A 291 3.68 -22.37 -23.01
C LYS A 291 3.07 -22.50 -24.39
N ASN A 292 3.74 -21.99 -25.41
CA ASN A 292 3.31 -22.09 -26.80
C ASN A 292 3.15 -23.55 -27.27
N SER A 293 3.98 -24.46 -26.76
CA SER A 293 3.94 -25.90 -27.11
C SER A 293 2.67 -26.62 -26.64
N GLU A 294 1.95 -26.05 -25.68
CA GLU A 294 0.75 -26.63 -25.07
C GLU A 294 -0.54 -26.04 -25.68
N GLN A 295 -0.42 -25.01 -26.53
CA GLN A 295 -1.56 -24.35 -27.14
C GLN A 295 -2.02 -25.03 -28.42
N THR A 296 -3.33 -25.24 -28.54
CA THR A 296 -3.94 -25.75 -29.79
C THR A 296 -3.82 -24.75 -30.94
N SER A 297 -3.82 -23.45 -30.61
CA SER A 297 -3.52 -22.34 -31.53
C SER A 297 -2.05 -22.28 -31.96
N GLY A 298 -1.16 -22.96 -31.23
CA GLY A 298 0.30 -22.90 -31.40
C GLY A 298 0.96 -21.66 -30.81
N LYS A 299 0.20 -20.75 -30.16
CA LYS A 299 0.73 -19.55 -29.50
C LYS A 299 -0.18 -19.08 -28.38
N CYS A 300 0.40 -18.71 -27.24
CA CYS A 300 -0.30 -18.03 -26.15
C CYS A 300 -0.76 -16.64 -26.58
N GLN A 301 -1.83 -16.15 -25.95
CA GLN A 301 -2.08 -14.71 -25.89
C GLN A 301 -0.98 -14.01 -25.08
N ASP A 302 -0.96 -12.69 -25.18
CA ASP A 302 -0.06 -11.81 -24.44
C ASP A 302 -0.76 -11.35 -23.16
N TYR A 303 -0.21 -11.74 -22.02
CA TYR A 303 -0.75 -11.59 -20.68
C TYR A 303 0.04 -10.59 -19.85
N GLU A 304 -0.66 -10.00 -18.89
CA GLU A 304 -0.07 -9.21 -17.84
C GLU A 304 -0.62 -9.67 -16.49
N VAL A 305 0.18 -9.50 -15.44
CA VAL A 305 -0.16 -9.92 -14.08
C VAL A 305 -0.09 -8.77 -13.10
N ARG A 306 -0.93 -8.82 -12.08
CA ARG A 306 -0.77 -7.97 -10.90
C ARG A 306 -0.93 -8.80 -9.64
N PHE A 307 -0.35 -8.29 -8.56
CA PHE A 307 -0.33 -8.98 -7.28
C PHE A 307 -1.09 -8.18 -6.25
N GLN A 308 -1.82 -8.87 -5.39
CA GLN A 308 -2.38 -8.25 -4.20
C GLN A 308 -1.36 -8.33 -3.08
N CYS A 309 -1.11 -7.19 -2.45
CA CYS A 309 -0.18 -7.05 -1.34
C CYS A 309 -0.89 -6.47 -0.10
N PRO A 310 -0.33 -6.67 1.11
CA PRO A 310 -0.79 -5.98 2.31
C PRO A 310 -0.74 -4.45 2.10
N ASN A 311 -1.64 -3.69 2.74
CA ASN A 311 -1.71 -2.22 2.56
C ASN A 311 -0.38 -1.59 2.93
N SER A 312 0.33 -2.11 3.94
CA SER A 312 1.66 -1.63 4.30
C SER A 312 2.62 -1.52 3.10
N TYR A 313 2.34 -2.26 2.02
CA TYR A 313 3.06 -2.22 0.76
C TYR A 313 2.52 -1.22 -0.27
N CYS A 314 1.21 -0.95 -0.29
CA CYS A 314 0.59 -0.02 -1.26
C CYS A 314 -0.24 1.12 -0.64
N ILE A 315 0.00 1.46 0.64
CA ILE A 315 -0.38 2.75 1.23
C ILE A 315 0.22 3.85 0.35
N THR A 316 -0.63 4.33 -0.53
CA THR A 316 -0.48 5.53 -1.34
C THR A 316 -1.53 6.56 -0.92
N THR A 317 -2.31 6.26 0.13
CA THR A 317 -3.45 7.06 0.60
C THR A 317 -3.28 7.67 1.98
N GLU A 318 -2.25 7.29 2.75
CA GLU A 318 -1.63 8.24 3.67
C GLU A 318 -0.65 9.06 2.85
N SER A 319 -0.64 10.36 3.07
CA SER A 319 0.40 11.19 2.52
C SER A 319 1.74 10.63 3.08
N THR A 320 2.66 10.33 2.18
CA THR A 320 3.96 9.70 2.49
C THR A 320 5.06 10.56 1.93
N CYS A 321 6.20 10.57 2.61
CA CYS A 321 7.37 11.32 2.20
C CYS A 321 8.55 10.38 1.92
N TRP A 322 9.45 10.82 1.04
CA TRP A 322 10.77 10.20 0.91
C TRP A 322 11.73 10.87 1.88
N THR A 323 12.56 10.07 2.55
CA THR A 323 13.73 10.58 3.26
C THR A 323 14.75 11.16 2.27
N ASN A 324 15.79 11.79 2.80
CA ASN A 324 17.01 12.05 2.02
C ASN A 324 17.65 10.72 1.56
N TRP A 325 18.53 10.83 0.58
CA TRP A 325 19.42 9.74 0.17
C TRP A 325 20.48 9.51 1.25
N PHE A 326 20.78 8.25 1.51
CA PHE A 326 21.80 7.77 2.42
C PHE A 326 22.76 6.86 1.67
N ASN A 327 24.05 7.05 1.89
CA ASN A 327 25.12 6.15 1.46
C ASN A 327 26.05 6.06 2.66
N ARG A 328 26.24 4.84 3.13
CA ARG A 328 27.10 4.50 4.26
C ARG A 328 28.32 3.72 3.79
N ASP A 329 28.15 2.81 2.85
CA ASP A 329 29.15 1.82 2.50
C ASP A 329 29.47 1.90 1.01
N ASP A 330 30.77 1.94 0.71
CA ASP A 330 31.23 1.90 -0.68
C ASP A 330 31.43 0.45 -1.12
N PRO A 331 31.55 0.13 -2.42
CA PRO A 331 31.68 -1.25 -2.88
C PRO A 331 33.07 -1.87 -2.60
N SER A 332 33.86 -1.31 -1.69
CA SER A 332 35.13 -1.91 -1.25
C SER A 332 34.90 -3.15 -0.38
N GLY A 333 35.94 -3.97 -0.19
CA GLY A 333 35.81 -5.20 0.59
C GLY A 333 34.80 -6.20 -0.01
N THR A 334 33.70 -6.46 0.72
CA THR A 334 32.76 -7.55 0.42
C THR A 334 31.57 -7.17 -0.46
N GLY A 335 31.35 -5.90 -0.73
CA GLY A 335 30.19 -5.42 -1.47
C GLY A 335 29.81 -4.02 -1.03
N ASP A 336 28.63 -3.58 -1.40
CA ASP A 336 28.00 -2.34 -0.97
C ASP A 336 26.80 -2.68 -0.09
N TRP A 337 26.83 -2.20 1.16
CA TRP A 337 25.95 -2.58 2.26
C TRP A 337 25.20 -1.40 2.86
N GLU A 338 24.13 -0.98 2.19
CA GLU A 338 23.17 0.01 2.66
C GLU A 338 22.05 -0.61 3.51
N THR A 339 22.40 -1.33 4.58
CA THR A 339 21.43 -2.05 5.40
C THR A 339 20.58 -1.10 6.25
N PHE A 340 19.28 -1.41 6.39
CA PHE A 340 18.34 -0.54 7.12
C PHE A 340 18.72 -0.42 8.60
N GLU A 341 19.15 -1.51 9.24
CA GLU A 341 19.55 -1.51 10.66
C GLU A 341 20.70 -0.52 10.91
N GLU A 342 21.78 -0.61 10.12
CA GLU A 342 22.95 0.25 10.26
C GLU A 342 22.62 1.71 9.90
N LEU A 343 21.89 1.92 8.79
CA LEU A 343 21.48 3.25 8.36
C LEU A 343 20.57 3.93 9.38
N SER A 344 19.62 3.21 9.99
CA SER A 344 18.71 3.73 11.01
C SER A 344 19.46 4.12 12.29
N ASP A 345 20.47 3.34 12.68
CA ASP A 345 21.29 3.62 13.85
C ASP A 345 22.24 4.80 13.64
N GLU A 346 22.84 4.95 12.46
CA GLU A 346 23.70 6.09 12.12
C GLU A 346 22.89 7.38 11.89
N ASN A 347 21.66 7.24 11.40
CA ASN A 347 20.78 8.37 11.04
C ASN A 347 19.56 8.46 11.97
N ARG A 348 19.77 8.30 13.29
CA ARG A 348 18.69 8.33 14.30
C ARG A 348 17.79 9.55 14.15
N GLY A 349 16.50 9.28 13.99
CA GLY A 349 15.46 10.31 13.84
C GLY A 349 15.34 10.90 12.43
N LYS A 350 16.14 10.45 11.46
CA LYS A 350 16.04 10.84 10.03
C LYS A 350 15.42 9.75 9.16
N ILE A 351 15.35 8.52 9.65
CA ILE A 351 14.66 7.39 9.03
C ILE A 351 13.59 6.89 10.00
N CYS A 352 12.36 6.67 9.52
CA CYS A 352 11.29 6.15 10.35
C CYS A 352 11.61 4.71 10.80
N SER A 353 11.03 4.31 11.93
CA SER A 353 11.25 2.98 12.51
C SER A 353 10.71 1.83 11.64
N SER A 354 9.79 2.13 10.73
CA SER A 354 9.18 1.16 9.82
C SER A 354 8.88 1.83 8.47
N PRO A 355 9.88 1.97 7.58
CA PRO A 355 9.66 2.50 6.25
C PRO A 355 8.84 1.54 5.38
N PHE A 356 8.06 2.11 4.46
CA PHE A 356 7.18 1.36 3.55
C PHE A 356 7.92 0.86 2.31
N GLU A 357 8.80 1.69 1.77
CA GLU A 357 9.46 1.45 0.48
C GLU A 357 10.93 1.87 0.58
N ILE A 358 11.78 1.26 -0.24
CA ILE A 358 13.15 1.72 -0.47
C ILE A 358 13.29 2.07 -1.95
N GLN A 359 13.93 3.20 -2.22
CA GLN A 359 14.42 3.52 -3.54
C GLN A 359 15.93 3.43 -3.54
N VAL A 360 16.49 2.89 -4.61
CA VAL A 360 17.93 2.69 -4.76
C VAL A 360 18.39 3.22 -6.12
N GLN A 361 19.53 3.89 -6.12
CA GLN A 361 20.24 4.32 -7.33
C GLN A 361 21.75 4.27 -7.07
N THR A 362 22.57 4.33 -8.10
CA THR A 362 24.01 4.55 -7.91
C THR A 362 24.26 5.95 -7.35
N THR A 363 25.44 6.22 -6.78
CA THR A 363 25.85 7.58 -6.40
C THR A 363 25.85 8.56 -7.58
N SER A 364 25.93 8.04 -8.81
CA SER A 364 25.75 8.78 -10.07
C SER A 364 24.30 8.87 -10.59
N GLY A 365 23.31 8.40 -9.82
CA GLY A 365 21.89 8.50 -10.16
C GLY A 365 21.34 7.47 -11.15
N LEU A 366 22.12 6.44 -11.51
CA LEU A 366 21.68 5.37 -12.40
C LEU A 366 20.76 4.40 -11.65
N SER A 367 19.78 3.85 -12.37
CA SER A 367 18.92 2.80 -11.83
C SER A 367 19.72 1.51 -11.60
N VAL A 368 19.33 0.73 -10.60
CA VAL A 368 19.92 -0.60 -10.35
C VAL A 368 19.87 -1.47 -11.61
N ALA A 369 18.74 -1.49 -12.32
CA ALA A 369 18.57 -2.31 -13.53
C ALA A 369 19.58 -1.96 -14.65
N SER A 370 19.97 -0.69 -14.77
CA SER A 370 20.95 -0.26 -15.79
C SER A 370 22.40 -0.66 -15.49
N THR A 371 22.71 -1.07 -14.26
CA THR A 371 24.09 -1.46 -13.88
C THR A 371 24.43 -2.89 -14.31
N GLY A 372 23.42 -3.76 -14.39
CA GLY A 372 23.61 -5.21 -14.59
C GLY A 372 24.10 -5.95 -13.33
N ASP A 373 24.17 -5.28 -12.18
CA ASP A 373 24.57 -5.91 -10.92
C ASP A 373 23.48 -6.87 -10.41
N THR A 374 23.92 -8.00 -9.87
CA THR A 374 23.07 -8.98 -9.18
C THR A 374 22.87 -8.54 -7.73
N ILE A 375 21.66 -8.10 -7.41
CA ILE A 375 21.34 -7.57 -6.09
C ILE A 375 20.85 -8.69 -5.16
N TYR A 376 21.44 -8.74 -3.95
CA TYR A 376 21.07 -9.72 -2.94
C TYR A 376 19.76 -9.33 -2.22
N ALA A 377 19.62 -8.05 -1.86
CA ALA A 377 18.40 -7.52 -1.24
C ALA A 377 18.19 -6.04 -1.59
N ALA A 378 16.93 -5.63 -1.75
CA ALA A 378 16.52 -4.25 -1.96
C ALA A 378 15.07 -4.05 -1.47
N ASN A 379 14.87 -3.94 -0.15
CA ASN A 379 13.56 -3.67 0.43
C ASN A 379 13.67 -2.85 1.72
N ALA A 380 12.56 -2.25 2.16
CA ALA A 380 12.54 -1.35 3.31
C ALA A 380 12.91 -2.01 4.66
N ARG A 381 12.82 -3.35 4.75
CA ARG A 381 13.12 -4.11 5.97
C ARG A 381 14.60 -4.46 6.12
N ILE A 382 15.24 -4.85 5.01
CA ILE A 382 16.66 -5.24 4.99
C ILE A 382 17.55 -4.04 4.65
N GLY A 383 17.07 -3.10 3.84
CA GLY A 383 17.88 -2.09 3.16
C GLY A 383 18.26 -2.55 1.75
N PHE A 384 19.44 -2.16 1.30
CA PHE A 384 20.03 -2.61 0.05
C PHE A 384 21.35 -3.33 0.30
N VAL A 385 21.57 -4.43 -0.43
CA VAL A 385 22.78 -5.24 -0.34
C VAL A 385 23.18 -5.70 -1.73
N CYS A 386 24.36 -5.26 -2.18
CA CYS A 386 25.05 -5.80 -3.33
C CYS A 386 26.34 -6.48 -2.86
N LYS A 387 26.54 -7.76 -3.19
CA LYS A 387 27.75 -8.50 -2.79
C LYS A 387 28.71 -8.58 -3.96
N ASN A 388 29.98 -8.25 -3.73
CA ASN A 388 31.03 -8.36 -4.76
C ASN A 388 31.19 -9.81 -5.27
N SER A 389 30.93 -10.81 -4.41
CA SER A 389 30.98 -12.24 -4.77
C SER A 389 29.95 -12.67 -5.80
N ASP A 390 28.84 -11.93 -5.91
CA ASP A 390 27.69 -12.29 -6.73
C ASP A 390 27.79 -11.62 -8.12
N GLN A 391 28.77 -10.71 -8.30
CA GLN A 391 28.94 -9.96 -9.54
C GLN A 391 29.86 -10.65 -10.53
N THR A 392 29.42 -10.72 -11.80
CA THR A 392 30.27 -11.23 -12.89
C THR A 392 31.45 -10.30 -13.18
N SER A 393 31.27 -8.99 -12.92
CA SER A 393 32.34 -7.97 -12.97
C SER A 393 33.35 -8.10 -11.82
N GLY A 394 32.99 -8.83 -10.75
CA GLY A 394 33.76 -8.96 -9.51
C GLY A 394 33.63 -7.77 -8.56
N LYS A 395 32.84 -6.74 -8.89
CA LYS A 395 32.60 -5.58 -8.02
C LYS A 395 31.23 -4.95 -8.28
N CYS A 396 30.52 -4.60 -7.21
CA CYS A 396 29.31 -3.79 -7.26
C CYS A 396 29.61 -2.34 -7.69
N GLN A 397 28.63 -1.67 -8.26
CA GLN A 397 28.59 -0.21 -8.26
C GLN A 397 28.39 0.32 -6.84
N ASP A 398 28.60 1.63 -6.69
CA ASP A 398 28.38 2.37 -5.46
C ASP A 398 26.97 2.95 -5.46
N TYR A 399 26.17 2.62 -4.44
CA TYR A 399 24.74 2.83 -4.36
C TYR A 399 24.37 3.75 -3.21
N THR A 400 23.22 4.37 -3.35
CA THR A 400 22.60 5.16 -2.30
C THR A 400 21.12 4.80 -2.22
N VAL A 401 20.57 4.85 -1.02
CA VAL A 401 19.19 4.47 -0.72
C VAL A 401 18.41 5.59 -0.07
N ARG A 402 17.11 5.63 -0.31
CA ARG A 402 16.19 6.44 0.49
C ARG A 402 14.95 5.63 0.81
N PHE A 403 14.29 5.98 1.90
CA PHE A 403 13.15 5.26 2.43
C PHE A 403 11.89 6.09 2.34
N ARG A 404 10.76 5.43 2.11
CA ARG A 404 9.45 6.05 2.14
C ARG A 404 8.85 5.89 3.54
N CYS A 405 8.50 7.01 4.17
CA CYS A 405 7.98 7.05 5.52
C CYS A 405 6.56 7.63 5.58
N PRO A 406 5.79 7.36 6.65
CA PRO A 406 4.51 8.03 6.89
C PRO A 406 4.71 9.55 7.02
N ASP A 407 3.78 10.38 6.56
CA ASP A 407 3.90 11.84 6.74
C ASP A 407 3.92 12.27 8.20
N SER A 408 3.38 11.49 9.13
CA SER A 408 3.53 11.76 10.56
C SER A 408 5.00 11.75 11.02
N PHE A 409 5.87 11.04 10.29
CA PHE A 409 7.32 11.08 10.46
C PHE A 409 7.97 12.30 9.78
N CYS A 410 7.31 12.86 8.77
CA CYS A 410 7.75 14.05 8.03
C CYS A 410 6.90 15.26 8.42
N PRO A 411 7.21 15.96 9.53
CA PRO A 411 6.41 17.06 10.08
C PRO A 411 6.24 18.30 9.16
N ASP A 412 6.73 18.27 7.93
CA ASP A 412 6.73 19.39 6.98
C ASP A 412 5.83 19.13 5.75
N THR A 413 4.52 18.89 5.99
CA THR A 413 3.52 18.57 4.95
C THR A 413 2.97 19.80 4.21
N GLY A 414 3.84 20.52 3.52
CA GLY A 414 3.41 21.37 2.41
C GLY A 414 4.43 21.27 1.27
N PRO A 415 4.21 21.94 0.14
CA PRO A 415 5.12 21.82 -0.97
C PRO A 415 6.50 22.39 -0.58
N ASN A 416 7.52 21.54 -0.63
CA ASN A 416 8.91 21.99 -0.64
C ASN A 416 9.07 23.03 -1.75
N CYS A 417 9.83 24.08 -1.47
CA CYS A 417 10.04 25.19 -2.40
C CYS A 417 11.50 25.22 -2.84
N TRP A 418 11.70 25.62 -4.09
CA TRP A 418 13.03 25.96 -4.57
C TRP A 418 13.34 27.42 -4.23
N THR A 419 14.56 27.68 -3.77
CA THR A 419 15.09 29.04 -3.74
C THR A 419 15.19 29.60 -5.17
N HIS A 420 15.44 30.90 -5.28
CA HIS A 420 15.96 31.45 -6.53
C HIS A 420 17.37 30.90 -6.82
N TRP A 421 17.84 31.14 -8.04
CA TRP A 421 19.19 30.78 -8.48
C TRP A 421 20.21 31.75 -7.88
N PHE A 422 21.27 31.20 -7.32
CA PHE A 422 22.42 31.89 -6.75
C PHE A 422 23.63 31.66 -7.63
N ASP A 423 24.40 32.71 -7.82
CA ASP A 423 25.57 32.78 -8.68
C ASP A 423 26.49 33.80 -8.02
N ARG A 424 27.62 33.32 -7.48
CA ARG A 424 28.48 34.11 -6.58
C ARG A 424 29.88 34.26 -7.14
N ASP A 425 30.43 33.17 -7.67
CA ASP A 425 31.75 33.19 -8.28
C ASP A 425 31.58 33.10 -9.80
N ASP A 426 32.57 33.59 -10.53
CA ASP A 426 32.70 33.33 -11.96
C ASP A 426 33.83 32.32 -12.12
N PRO A 427 33.95 31.57 -13.23
CA PRO A 427 35.05 30.62 -13.46
C PRO A 427 36.42 31.28 -13.69
N SER A 428 36.59 32.54 -13.29
CA SER A 428 37.83 33.30 -13.33
C SER A 428 38.71 32.97 -12.12
N GLY A 429 40.04 32.88 -12.33
CA GLY A 429 40.95 32.50 -11.24
C GLY A 429 41.01 30.98 -11.05
N ASN A 430 40.61 30.49 -9.87
CA ASN A 430 40.85 29.09 -9.47
C ASN A 430 39.75 28.11 -9.91
N GLY A 431 38.58 28.60 -10.29
CA GLY A 431 37.42 27.75 -10.54
C GLY A 431 36.15 28.57 -10.44
N ASP A 432 35.03 27.87 -10.28
CA ASP A 432 33.69 28.41 -10.05
C ASP A 432 33.07 27.78 -8.79
N SER A 433 32.47 28.57 -7.90
CA SER A 433 32.18 28.11 -6.53
C SER A 433 31.01 28.79 -5.81
N GLU A 434 29.95 27.99 -5.64
CA GLU A 434 28.67 28.34 -5.02
C GLU A 434 28.52 27.59 -3.69
N MET A 435 29.52 27.71 -2.82
CA MET A 435 29.52 27.06 -1.50
C MET A 435 28.37 27.56 -0.63
N LEU A 436 27.60 26.64 -0.04
CA LEU A 436 26.40 26.95 0.72
C LEU A 436 26.67 27.86 1.93
N ALA A 437 27.82 27.67 2.60
CA ALA A 437 28.22 28.50 3.73
C ALA A 437 28.44 29.97 3.34
N ASP A 438 28.98 30.20 2.14
CA ASP A 438 29.22 31.54 1.60
C ASP A 438 27.92 32.17 1.12
N LEU A 439 27.10 31.42 0.38
CA LEU A 439 25.79 31.89 -0.09
C LEU A 439 24.87 32.27 1.06
N ARG A 440 24.85 31.52 2.17
CA ARG A 440 24.06 31.90 3.36
C ARG A 440 24.54 33.17 4.04
N ARG A 441 25.85 33.42 4.02
CA ARG A 441 26.45 34.63 4.60
C ARG A 441 26.06 35.88 3.80
N GLU A 442 26.00 35.74 2.48
CA GLU A 442 25.67 36.83 1.55
C GLU A 442 24.15 37.01 1.36
N HIS A 443 23.36 35.94 1.52
CA HIS A 443 21.91 35.93 1.39
C HIS A 443 21.21 35.42 2.67
N PRO A 444 21.32 36.15 3.80
CA PRO A 444 20.78 35.70 5.08
C PRO A 444 19.27 35.49 5.01
N GLY A 445 18.82 34.31 5.45
CA GLY A 445 17.40 33.94 5.49
C GLY A 445 16.78 33.57 4.14
N GLN A 446 17.54 33.58 3.04
CA GLN A 446 17.03 33.20 1.70
C GLN A 446 17.26 31.74 1.35
N ILE A 447 18.07 31.03 2.16
CA ILE A 447 18.33 29.61 2.05
C ILE A 447 18.07 28.99 3.43
N CYS A 448 17.31 27.90 3.48
CA CYS A 448 17.02 27.16 4.70
C CYS A 448 18.29 26.61 5.35
N ASP A 449 18.25 26.37 6.67
CA ASP A 449 19.37 25.83 7.46
C ASP A 449 19.76 24.40 7.09
N SER A 450 18.85 23.64 6.47
CA SER A 450 19.10 22.29 5.98
C SER A 450 18.40 22.06 4.64
N PRO A 451 19.02 22.43 3.52
CA PRO A 451 18.52 22.16 2.19
C PRO A 451 18.40 20.66 1.95
N LEU A 452 17.35 20.30 1.22
CA LEU A 452 17.01 18.92 0.89
C LEU A 452 17.69 18.48 -0.41
N GLN A 453 17.83 19.40 -1.36
CA GLN A 453 18.42 19.16 -2.68
C GLN A 453 19.17 20.40 -3.17
N ILE A 454 20.15 20.19 -4.04
CA ILE A 454 20.75 21.24 -4.86
C ILE A 454 20.41 20.96 -6.33
N GLN A 455 20.14 22.02 -7.09
CA GLN A 455 20.10 21.95 -8.54
C GLN A 455 21.18 22.89 -9.07
N VAL A 456 21.91 22.41 -10.07
CA VAL A 456 23.02 23.14 -10.69
C VAL A 456 22.81 23.17 -12.20
N LYS A 457 23.15 24.28 -12.83
CA LYS A 457 23.19 24.44 -14.29
C LYS A 457 24.21 25.53 -14.63
N THR A 458 24.63 25.63 -15.89
CA THR A 458 25.41 26.78 -16.32
C THR A 458 24.55 28.05 -16.34
N THR A 459 25.18 29.23 -16.35
CA THR A 459 24.48 30.51 -16.57
C THR A 459 23.80 30.59 -17.94
N SER A 460 24.28 29.81 -18.93
CA SER A 460 23.61 29.59 -20.23
C SER A 460 22.41 28.64 -20.18
N GLY A 461 22.22 27.91 -19.08
CA GLY A 461 21.10 27.00 -18.84
C GLY A 461 21.36 25.53 -19.18
N ASP A 462 22.60 25.19 -19.52
CA ASP A 462 23.02 23.83 -19.83
C ASP A 462 23.15 22.99 -18.56
N SER A 463 22.86 21.69 -18.64
CA SER A 463 23.04 20.79 -17.49
C SER A 463 24.52 20.49 -17.27
N MET A 464 24.89 20.24 -16.02
CA MET A 464 26.24 19.83 -15.63
C MET A 464 26.76 18.63 -16.45
N GLU A 465 25.90 17.66 -16.75
CA GLU A 465 26.26 16.48 -17.55
C GLU A 465 26.68 16.82 -18.99
N SER A 466 26.14 17.92 -19.54
CA SER A 466 26.37 18.30 -20.93
C SER A 466 27.65 19.12 -21.14
N THR A 467 28.24 19.65 -20.06
CA THR A 467 29.45 20.48 -20.13
C THR A 467 30.72 19.64 -20.25
N GLY A 468 30.73 18.44 -19.65
CA GLY A 468 31.91 17.58 -19.59
C GLY A 468 32.96 18.03 -18.56
N ASP A 469 32.63 19.00 -17.70
CA ASP A 469 33.51 19.44 -16.62
C ASP A 469 33.61 18.39 -15.50
N ARG A 470 34.78 18.29 -14.86
CA ARG A 470 35.00 17.52 -13.64
C ARG A 470 34.60 18.37 -12.44
N ILE A 471 33.54 17.96 -11.76
CA ILE A 471 32.99 18.70 -10.61
C ILE A 471 33.57 18.15 -9.31
N ASP A 472 34.06 19.03 -8.44
CA ASP A 472 34.65 18.65 -7.15
C ASP A 472 33.56 18.32 -6.13
N VAL A 473 32.55 19.19 -6.00
CA VAL A 473 31.40 18.96 -5.12
C VAL A 473 30.12 19.53 -5.71
N ALA A 474 29.00 18.84 -5.50
CA ALA A 474 27.67 19.25 -5.94
C ALA A 474 26.58 18.59 -5.08
N ASP A 475 26.42 19.07 -3.84
CA ASP A 475 25.46 18.51 -2.90
C ASP A 475 24.77 19.58 -2.04
N ALA A 476 23.62 19.23 -1.45
CA ALA A 476 22.78 20.16 -0.70
C ALA A 476 23.38 20.62 0.65
N THR A 477 24.43 19.95 1.12
CA THR A 477 25.13 20.21 2.39
C THR A 477 26.34 21.13 2.19
N SER A 478 27.08 20.92 1.11
CA SER A 478 28.31 21.65 0.79
C SER A 478 28.06 22.85 -0.13
N GLY A 479 27.17 22.70 -1.12
CA GLY A 479 27.00 23.61 -2.23
C GLY A 479 27.57 23.04 -3.53
N PHE A 480 28.22 23.89 -4.33
CA PHE A 480 28.90 23.46 -5.55
C PHE A 480 30.32 24.05 -5.65
N ALA A 481 31.23 23.29 -6.25
CA ALA A 481 32.51 23.80 -6.71
C ALA A 481 33.03 23.03 -7.93
N CYS A 482 33.62 23.78 -8.85
CA CYS A 482 34.39 23.30 -9.98
C CYS A 482 35.76 23.97 -9.95
N GLU A 483 36.86 23.20 -9.99
CA GLU A 483 38.21 23.77 -10.04
C GLU A 483 38.76 23.80 -11.46
N ASN A 484 39.31 24.95 -11.89
CA ASN A 484 39.91 25.11 -13.22
C ASN A 484 41.09 24.15 -13.44
N ALA A 485 41.80 23.76 -12.38
CA ALA A 485 42.95 22.87 -12.42
C ALA A 485 42.60 21.43 -12.83
N ASP A 486 41.36 21.00 -12.59
CA ASP A 486 40.90 19.64 -12.85
C ASP A 486 40.29 19.47 -14.26
N GLN A 487 40.09 20.58 -14.97
CA GLN A 487 39.46 20.58 -16.29
C GLN A 487 40.46 20.32 -17.41
N ASP A 488 40.12 19.40 -18.31
CA ASP A 488 40.92 19.15 -19.53
C ASP A 488 40.92 20.39 -20.46
N SER A 489 39.87 21.20 -20.40
CA SER A 489 39.75 22.51 -21.06
C SER A 489 40.61 23.60 -20.42
N GLY A 490 41.09 23.38 -19.20
CA GLY A 490 41.79 24.35 -18.35
C GLY A 490 40.88 25.43 -17.73
N LYS A 491 39.55 25.32 -17.87
CA LYS A 491 38.59 26.25 -17.27
C LYS A 491 37.21 25.60 -17.09
N CYS A 492 36.60 25.81 -15.93
CA CYS A 492 35.19 25.48 -15.67
C CYS A 492 34.25 26.32 -16.56
N GLN A 493 33.07 25.77 -16.86
CA GLN A 493 31.93 26.59 -17.21
C GLN A 493 31.48 27.44 -16.01
N ASP A 494 30.61 28.38 -16.30
CA ASP A 494 30.03 29.33 -15.35
C ASP A 494 28.69 28.77 -14.85
N TYR A 495 28.55 28.49 -13.57
CA TYR A 495 27.48 27.73 -12.94
C TYR A 495 26.68 28.56 -11.93
N THR A 496 25.41 28.18 -11.81
CA THR A 496 24.50 28.72 -10.82
C THR A 496 23.78 27.59 -10.10
N VAL A 497 23.47 27.80 -8.82
CA VAL A 497 22.82 26.80 -7.96
C VAL A 497 21.52 27.29 -7.38
N ARG A 498 20.60 26.37 -7.08
CA ARG A 498 19.47 26.65 -6.19
C ARG A 498 19.21 25.47 -5.28
N PHE A 499 18.55 25.74 -4.16
CA PHE A 499 18.34 24.76 -3.11
C PHE A 499 16.86 24.47 -2.94
N GLN A 500 16.51 23.21 -2.73
CA GLN A 500 15.17 22.84 -2.31
C GLN A 500 15.10 22.92 -0.79
N CYS A 501 14.13 23.66 -0.27
CA CYS A 501 13.93 23.85 1.15
C CYS A 501 12.65 23.18 1.64
N PRO A 502 12.63 22.77 2.92
CA PRO A 502 11.47 22.14 3.53
C PRO A 502 10.31 23.12 3.64
N ASN A 503 9.09 22.59 3.67
CA ASN A 503 7.88 23.40 3.76
C ASN A 503 7.85 24.34 4.97
N SER A 504 8.48 24.01 6.10
CA SER A 504 8.63 24.93 7.24
C SER A 504 9.31 26.24 6.83
N PHE A 505 10.41 26.17 6.09
CA PHE A 505 11.06 27.34 5.50
C PHE A 505 10.13 28.05 4.51
N CYS A 506 9.45 27.27 3.67
CA CYS A 506 8.57 27.78 2.64
C CYS A 506 7.33 28.46 3.20
N THR A 507 6.74 27.99 4.30
CA THR A 507 5.52 28.56 4.91
C THR A 507 5.84 29.84 5.70
N THR A 508 7.03 29.94 6.27
CA THR A 508 7.55 31.21 6.80
C THR A 508 7.79 32.24 5.68
N ALA A 509 8.10 31.77 4.46
CA ALA A 509 8.21 32.61 3.26
C ALA A 509 6.88 32.81 2.51
N SER A 510 5.90 31.91 2.64
CA SER A 510 4.66 31.87 1.84
C SER A 510 3.47 32.60 2.47
N SER A 511 3.59 33.07 3.73
CA SER A 511 2.73 34.15 4.20
C SER A 511 3.09 35.51 3.59
N ASN A 512 4.17 35.57 2.81
CA ASN A 512 4.58 36.78 2.10
C ASN A 512 3.98 36.74 0.70
N CYS A 513 2.75 37.22 0.59
CA CYS A 513 2.19 37.57 -0.69
C CYS A 513 2.65 38.97 -1.09
N TRP A 514 2.97 39.14 -2.37
CA TRP A 514 2.97 40.48 -2.95
C TRP A 514 1.52 40.96 -2.98
N SER A 515 1.30 42.21 -2.58
CA SER A 515 0.06 42.87 -2.93
C SER A 515 -0.09 42.94 -4.45
N LYS A 516 -1.27 43.32 -4.93
CA LYS A 516 -1.36 43.81 -6.32
C LYS A 516 -0.42 44.99 -6.53
N TRP A 517 -0.06 45.25 -7.78
CA TRP A 517 0.67 46.46 -8.14
C TRP A 517 -0.19 47.70 -7.86
N PHE A 518 0.42 48.73 -7.28
CA PHE A 518 -0.20 50.02 -7.06
C PHE A 518 0.54 51.05 -7.89
N ASP A 519 -0.25 51.92 -8.51
CA ASP A 519 0.16 53.05 -9.33
C ASP A 519 -0.74 54.19 -8.86
N ARG A 520 -0.13 55.28 -8.36
CA ARG A 520 -0.84 56.33 -7.64
C ARG A 520 -0.78 57.67 -8.37
N ASP A 521 0.38 58.06 -8.84
CA ASP A 521 0.58 59.28 -9.62
C ASP A 521 1.39 59.00 -10.87
N ASP A 522 1.21 59.85 -11.88
CA ASP A 522 2.06 59.84 -13.06
C ASP A 522 3.31 60.71 -12.77
N PRO A 523 4.48 60.39 -13.35
CA PRO A 523 5.71 61.11 -13.08
C PRO A 523 5.59 62.60 -13.43
N GLY A 524 5.76 63.45 -12.41
CA GLY A 524 5.65 64.91 -12.52
C GLY A 524 6.96 65.65 -12.19
N GLY A 525 6.88 66.98 -12.04
CA GLY A 525 8.05 67.82 -11.73
C GLY A 525 8.69 67.57 -10.35
N THR A 526 8.11 66.70 -9.54
CA THR A 526 8.59 66.29 -8.22
C THR A 526 8.93 64.80 -8.13
N GLY A 527 8.83 64.03 -9.23
CA GLY A 527 9.00 62.57 -9.24
C GLY A 527 7.68 61.80 -9.30
N ASP A 528 7.79 60.49 -9.17
CA ASP A 528 6.73 59.47 -9.12
C ASP A 528 6.65 58.94 -7.67
N TRP A 529 5.47 58.86 -7.03
CA TRP A 529 5.37 58.73 -5.56
C TRP A 529 4.38 57.65 -5.05
N GLU A 530 4.90 56.44 -4.82
CA GLU A 530 4.17 55.30 -4.24
C GLU A 530 4.34 55.17 -2.71
N THR A 531 4.19 56.27 -1.97
CA THR A 531 4.42 56.21 -0.50
C THR A 531 3.40 55.31 0.23
N LEU A 532 3.89 54.44 1.12
CA LEU A 532 3.03 53.52 1.90
C LEU A 532 1.94 54.25 2.70
N THR A 533 2.23 55.45 3.19
CA THR A 533 1.29 56.27 3.98
C THR A 533 0.06 56.63 3.16
N GLU A 534 0.25 57.15 1.94
CA GLU A 534 -0.87 57.57 1.09
C GLU A 534 -1.58 56.36 0.48
N LEU A 535 -0.84 55.32 0.05
CA LEU A 535 -1.44 54.11 -0.51
C LEU A 535 -2.38 53.40 0.47
N ARG A 536 -2.02 53.32 1.76
CA ARG A 536 -2.90 52.73 2.79
C ARG A 536 -4.14 53.57 3.07
N LYS A 537 -4.05 54.87 2.93
CA LYS A 537 -5.18 55.79 3.11
C LYS A 537 -6.18 55.67 1.96
N GLU A 538 -5.68 55.50 0.72
CA GLU A 538 -6.50 55.34 -0.48
C GLU A 538 -7.04 53.92 -0.65
N LYS A 539 -6.30 52.89 -0.21
CA LYS A 539 -6.62 51.45 -0.34
C LYS A 539 -6.59 50.72 1.01
N PRO A 540 -7.52 51.03 1.93
CA PRO A 540 -7.52 50.46 3.27
C PRO A 540 -7.75 48.94 3.24
N GLY A 541 -6.86 48.20 3.89
CA GLY A 541 -6.92 46.73 3.97
C GLY A 541 -6.32 45.99 2.78
N GLU A 542 -5.83 46.70 1.75
CA GLU A 542 -5.19 46.07 0.58
C GLU A 542 -3.66 45.94 0.71
N ILE A 543 -3.07 46.62 1.68
CA ILE A 543 -1.63 46.56 2.01
C ILE A 543 -1.51 46.15 3.47
N CYS A 544 -0.68 45.14 3.75
CA CYS A 544 -0.44 44.67 5.10
C CYS A 544 0.14 45.78 5.99
N THR A 545 -0.08 45.68 7.30
CA THR A 545 0.33 46.71 8.27
C THR A 545 1.86 46.84 8.42
N ASN A 546 2.61 45.76 8.16
CA ASN A 546 4.07 45.73 8.20
C ASN A 546 4.62 44.94 6.99
N PRO A 547 4.85 45.58 5.83
CA PRO A 547 5.43 44.92 4.66
C PRO A 547 6.88 44.53 4.93
N LEU A 548 7.28 43.36 4.43
CA LEU A 548 8.62 42.80 4.61
C LEU A 548 9.58 43.17 3.48
N GLY A 549 9.07 43.69 2.35
CA GLY A 549 9.85 44.13 1.20
C GLY A 549 8.99 44.93 0.21
N ILE A 550 9.64 45.60 -0.75
CA ILE A 550 9.01 46.38 -1.81
C ILE A 550 9.61 45.99 -3.17
N GLN A 551 8.77 45.91 -4.20
CA GLN A 551 9.18 45.76 -5.59
C GLN A 551 8.67 46.95 -6.40
N VAL A 552 9.49 47.44 -7.33
CA VAL A 552 9.18 48.60 -8.17
C VAL A 552 9.45 48.25 -9.63
N LYS A 553 8.53 48.63 -10.52
CA LYS A 553 8.65 48.49 -11.98
C LYS A 553 7.88 49.63 -12.64
N THR A 554 8.20 49.94 -13.90
CA THR A 554 7.39 50.88 -14.69
C THR A 554 6.02 50.29 -15.02
N VAL A 555 5.04 51.14 -15.38
CA VAL A 555 3.74 50.69 -15.92
C VAL A 555 3.91 49.81 -17.16
N SER A 556 4.97 50.02 -17.94
CA SER A 556 5.35 49.18 -19.09
C SER A 556 6.04 47.86 -18.72
N GLY A 557 6.34 47.62 -17.44
CA GLY A 557 6.87 46.36 -16.94
C GLY A 557 8.40 46.26 -16.88
N ASN A 558 9.12 47.36 -17.09
CA ASN A 558 10.59 47.37 -17.01
C ASN A 558 11.05 47.34 -15.55
N SER A 559 12.12 46.57 -15.27
CA SER A 559 12.73 46.51 -13.93
C SER A 559 13.55 47.77 -13.65
N MET A 560 13.74 48.10 -12.37
CA MET A 560 14.53 49.24 -11.90
C MET A 560 15.93 49.30 -12.53
N GLU A 561 16.61 48.16 -12.62
CA GLU A 561 17.97 48.05 -13.18
C GLU A 561 18.04 48.43 -14.66
N SER A 562 16.91 48.33 -15.38
CA SER A 562 16.84 48.59 -16.82
C SER A 562 16.51 50.05 -17.18
N THR A 563 16.03 50.88 -16.25
CA THR A 563 15.58 52.25 -16.56
C THR A 563 16.65 53.32 -16.30
N GLY A 564 17.59 53.07 -15.38
CA GLY A 564 18.64 54.03 -15.01
C GLY A 564 18.16 55.19 -14.13
N ASP A 565 16.94 55.10 -13.60
CA ASP A 565 16.36 56.11 -12.70
C ASP A 565 16.96 56.01 -11.28
N THR A 566 16.97 57.13 -10.55
CA THR A 566 17.37 57.15 -9.13
C THR A 566 16.14 57.04 -8.25
N ILE A 567 16.08 56.02 -7.41
CA ILE A 567 14.93 55.71 -6.56
C ILE A 567 15.30 55.86 -5.08
N ASP A 568 14.42 56.49 -4.30
CA ASP A 568 14.51 56.64 -2.85
C ASP A 568 13.45 55.74 -2.20
N VAL A 569 13.86 54.78 -1.38
CA VAL A 569 13.03 53.68 -0.84
C VAL A 569 12.82 53.82 0.67
#